data_AF-A0A2S6SYA2-F1
#
_entry.id   AF-A0A2S6SYA2-F1
#
_cell.length_a   1.000
_cell.length_b   1.000
_cell.length_c   1.000
_cell.angle_alpha   90.00
_cell.angle_beta   90.00
_cell.angle_gamma   90.00
#
_symmetry.space_group_name_H-M   'P 1'
#
loop_
_entity.id
_entity.type
_entity.pdbx_description
1 polymer ?
#
loop_
_entity_poly.entity_id
_entity_poly.type
_entity_poly.pdbx_seq_one_letter_code
_entity_poly.pdbx_strand_id
1 'polypeptide(L)'
;TCSTCEGHGKVRSTSGFFSIERPCPTCGGEGSSIKNPCLKCSGSGQIKKQKTISVTIPAGVNTGTRIRISGEGEPGQRGAGNGDLYLFVEVQKDALFEREEENIFCQIPISITTAILGGEIEVPTIEGKKARLTIPPGTQSETQFRLRGKGMSVLRQNRRGDMYVETNVEIPVNLNLRQKSILKGFEEEGGTSKAHSPKSQSFFKKIKEVWGI
;
A
#
# COMPACT_ATOMS: atom_id res chain seq x y z
N THR A 1 3.98 -25.75 -47.40
CA THR A 1 5.03 -24.88 -47.99
C THR A 1 4.37 -23.89 -48.92
N CYS A 2 4.74 -22.61 -48.88
CA CYS A 2 4.18 -21.58 -49.75
C CYS A 2 4.80 -21.70 -51.14
N SER A 3 3.97 -21.69 -52.19
CA SER A 3 4.44 -21.82 -53.58
C SER A 3 5.21 -20.59 -54.07
N THR A 4 4.88 -19.40 -53.57
CA THR A 4 5.46 -18.13 -54.05
C THR A 4 6.86 -17.86 -53.49
N CYS A 5 7.17 -18.35 -52.29
CA CYS A 5 8.47 -18.15 -51.65
C CYS A 5 9.18 -19.47 -51.31
N GLU A 6 8.65 -20.61 -51.75
CA GLU A 6 9.22 -21.95 -51.55
C GLU A 6 9.59 -22.31 -50.10
N GLY A 7 8.94 -21.70 -49.11
CA GLY A 7 9.29 -21.91 -47.69
C GLY A 7 10.09 -20.78 -47.05
N HIS A 8 10.66 -19.87 -47.84
CA HIS A 8 11.56 -18.82 -47.37
C HIS A 8 10.84 -17.67 -46.64
N GLY A 9 9.53 -17.52 -46.80
CA GLY A 9 8.73 -16.45 -46.15
C GLY A 9 8.97 -15.05 -46.70
N LYS A 10 10.07 -14.82 -47.43
CA LYS A 10 10.44 -13.56 -48.08
C LYS A 10 10.54 -13.73 -49.60
N VAL A 11 10.31 -12.64 -50.32
CA VAL A 11 10.52 -12.55 -51.77
C VAL A 11 11.48 -11.40 -52.06
N ARG A 12 12.43 -11.63 -52.97
CA ARG A 12 13.45 -10.67 -53.35
C ARG A 12 13.06 -10.02 -54.67
N SER A 13 12.97 -8.70 -54.70
CA SER A 13 12.75 -7.93 -55.93
C SER A 13 14.01 -7.14 -56.25
N THR A 14 14.57 -7.37 -57.44
CA THR A 14 15.75 -6.66 -57.94
C THR A 14 15.34 -5.62 -58.97
N SER A 15 15.76 -4.37 -58.76
CA SER A 15 15.60 -3.28 -59.71
C SER A 15 16.96 -2.62 -59.90
N GLY A 16 17.62 -2.92 -61.03
CA GLY A 16 19.01 -2.52 -61.28
C GLY A 16 19.96 -3.12 -60.22
N PHE A 17 20.81 -2.27 -59.64
CA PHE A 17 21.77 -2.66 -58.60
C PHE A 17 21.16 -2.78 -57.19
N PHE A 18 19.88 -2.39 -57.01
CA PHE A 18 19.20 -2.47 -55.73
C PHE A 18 18.39 -3.76 -55.62
N SER A 19 18.53 -4.42 -54.48
CA SER A 19 17.77 -5.60 -54.12
C SER A 19 17.00 -5.33 -52.85
N ILE A 20 15.66 -5.41 -52.93
CA ILE A 20 14.78 -5.19 -51.80
C ILE A 20 14.14 -6.52 -51.43
N GLU A 21 14.31 -6.91 -50.18
CA GLU A 21 13.63 -8.05 -49.60
C GLU A 21 12.31 -7.60 -48.95
N ARG A 22 11.20 -8.25 -49.29
CA ARG A 22 9.89 -7.99 -48.72
C ARG A 22 9.28 -9.28 -48.20
N PRO A 23 8.40 -9.22 -47.18
CA PRO A 23 7.58 -10.37 -46.79
C PRO A 23 6.82 -10.89 -48.01
N CYS A 24 6.77 -12.22 -48.16
CA CYS A 24 6.05 -12.84 -49.27
C CYS A 24 4.57 -12.44 -49.22
N PRO A 25 3.99 -11.86 -50.29
CA PRO A 25 2.61 -11.37 -50.27
C PRO A 25 1.58 -12.50 -50.10
N THR A 26 1.94 -13.74 -50.48
CA THR A 26 1.05 -14.90 -50.41
C THR A 26 0.95 -15.52 -49.01
N CYS A 27 2.02 -15.47 -48.21
CA CYS A 27 2.05 -16.07 -46.87
C CYS A 27 2.37 -15.08 -45.76
N GLY A 28 2.48 -13.78 -46.07
CA GLY A 28 2.74 -12.72 -45.10
C GLY A 28 4.05 -12.85 -44.30
N GLY A 29 4.99 -13.72 -44.71
CA GLY A 29 6.20 -14.01 -43.92
C GLY A 29 6.24 -15.39 -43.25
N GLU A 30 5.18 -16.20 -43.38
CA GLU A 30 5.10 -17.51 -42.70
C GLU A 30 5.87 -18.64 -43.40
N GLY A 31 6.15 -18.52 -44.71
CA GLY A 31 6.81 -19.58 -45.49
C GLY A 31 5.92 -20.79 -45.80
N SER A 32 4.71 -20.85 -45.22
CA SER A 32 3.72 -21.87 -45.52
C SER A 32 2.36 -21.23 -45.77
N SER A 33 1.54 -21.86 -46.61
CA SER A 33 0.14 -21.49 -46.81
C SER A 33 -0.76 -22.59 -46.26
N ILE A 34 -1.80 -22.19 -45.53
CA ILE A 34 -2.73 -23.10 -44.89
C ILE A 34 -3.86 -23.41 -45.89
N LYS A 35 -3.84 -24.61 -46.49
CA LYS A 35 -4.86 -25.00 -47.50
C LYS A 35 -6.27 -25.08 -46.92
N ASN A 36 -6.40 -25.61 -45.70
CA ASN A 36 -7.66 -25.75 -44.98
C ASN A 36 -7.53 -25.05 -43.62
N PRO A 37 -7.79 -23.74 -43.53
CA PRO A 37 -7.67 -23.02 -42.27
C PRO A 37 -8.67 -23.53 -41.24
N CYS A 38 -8.25 -23.61 -39.98
CA CYS A 38 -9.13 -23.99 -38.89
C CYS A 38 -10.28 -22.97 -38.76
N LEU A 39 -11.53 -23.44 -38.73
CA LEU A 39 -12.71 -22.57 -38.64
C LEU A 39 -12.76 -21.70 -37.38
N LYS A 40 -12.08 -22.11 -36.29
CA LYS A 40 -12.11 -21.39 -35.01
C LYS A 40 -11.08 -20.27 -34.89
N CYS A 41 -9.93 -20.40 -35.55
CA CYS A 41 -8.84 -19.42 -35.50
C CYS A 41 -8.50 -18.81 -36.85
N SER A 42 -9.15 -19.26 -37.92
CA SER A 42 -8.93 -18.84 -39.31
C SER A 42 -7.46 -18.92 -39.74
N GLY A 43 -6.72 -19.89 -39.19
CA GLY A 43 -5.30 -20.08 -39.49
C GLY A 43 -4.32 -19.33 -38.58
N SER A 44 -4.78 -18.47 -37.66
CA SER A 44 -3.90 -17.71 -36.75
C SER A 44 -3.17 -18.56 -35.70
N GLY A 45 -3.63 -19.80 -35.47
CA GLY A 45 -3.09 -20.69 -34.45
C GLY A 45 -3.48 -20.33 -33.01
N GLN A 46 -4.26 -19.28 -32.80
CA GLN A 46 -4.64 -18.78 -31.46
C GLN A 46 -6.12 -18.40 -31.39
N ILE A 47 -6.76 -18.61 -30.24
CA ILE A 47 -8.14 -18.19 -29.98
C ILE A 47 -8.23 -17.51 -28.61
N LYS A 48 -9.04 -16.45 -28.52
CA LYS A 48 -9.33 -15.80 -27.23
C LYS A 48 -10.18 -16.75 -26.38
N LYS A 49 -9.75 -16.95 -25.14
CA LYS A 49 -10.49 -17.71 -24.12
C LYS A 49 -10.49 -16.95 -22.82
N GLN A 50 -11.58 -17.04 -22.08
CA GLN A 50 -11.63 -16.61 -20.70
C GLN A 50 -11.05 -17.73 -19.82
N LYS A 51 -10.06 -17.39 -18.99
CA LYS A 51 -9.43 -18.30 -18.05
C LYS A 51 -9.45 -17.65 -16.67
N THR A 52 -9.86 -18.40 -15.66
CA THR A 52 -9.77 -17.99 -14.25
C THR A 52 -8.48 -18.54 -13.67
N ILE A 53 -7.67 -17.68 -13.07
CA ILE A 53 -6.39 -18.04 -12.47
C ILE A 53 -6.46 -17.74 -10.98
N SER A 54 -6.29 -18.78 -10.16
CA SER A 54 -6.19 -18.61 -8.71
C SER A 54 -4.76 -18.20 -8.35
N VAL A 55 -4.62 -17.01 -7.78
CA VAL A 55 -3.32 -16.47 -7.37
C VAL A 55 -3.31 -16.28 -5.86
N THR A 56 -2.25 -16.76 -5.22
CA THR A 56 -2.02 -16.51 -3.80
C THR A 56 -1.16 -15.25 -3.65
N ILE A 57 -1.68 -14.24 -2.97
CA ILE A 57 -0.95 -13.01 -2.65
C ILE A 57 -0.19 -13.24 -1.34
N PRO A 58 1.15 -13.25 -1.34
CA PRO A 58 1.92 -13.48 -0.13
C PRO A 58 1.66 -12.40 0.93
N ALA A 59 1.71 -12.76 2.20
CA ALA A 59 1.66 -11.78 3.28
C ALA A 59 2.85 -10.83 3.20
N GLY A 60 2.62 -9.55 3.47
CA GLY A 60 3.65 -8.51 3.50
C GLY A 60 3.94 -7.80 2.18
N VAL A 61 3.28 -8.19 1.07
CA VAL A 61 3.37 -7.42 -0.19
C VAL A 61 3.00 -5.96 0.03
N ASN A 62 3.68 -5.06 -0.67
CA ASN A 62 3.43 -3.62 -0.62
C ASN A 62 3.01 -3.08 -1.99
N THR A 63 2.50 -1.85 -2.05
CA THR A 63 2.23 -1.16 -3.31
C THR A 63 3.47 -1.16 -4.20
N GLY A 64 3.28 -1.50 -5.48
CA GLY A 64 4.34 -1.64 -6.46
C GLY A 64 4.98 -3.03 -6.51
N THR A 65 4.58 -3.96 -5.63
CA THR A 65 5.05 -5.35 -5.72
C THR A 65 4.57 -5.99 -7.02
N ARG A 66 5.50 -6.64 -7.71
CA ARG A 66 5.24 -7.37 -8.97
C ARG A 66 5.23 -8.87 -8.69
N ILE A 67 4.12 -9.53 -9.00
CA ILE A 67 3.98 -10.99 -8.87
C ILE A 67 3.95 -11.59 -10.27
N ARG A 68 4.91 -12.47 -10.56
CA ARG A 68 5.00 -13.20 -11.83
C ARG A 68 4.30 -14.55 -11.70
N ILE A 69 3.35 -14.82 -12.59
CA ILE A 69 2.72 -16.12 -12.76
C ILE A 69 3.23 -16.73 -14.05
N SER A 70 4.13 -17.70 -13.91
CA SER A 70 4.85 -18.27 -15.05
C SER A 70 3.97 -19.07 -16.00
N GLY A 71 4.09 -18.83 -17.30
CA GLY A 71 3.36 -19.57 -18.35
C GLY A 71 1.86 -19.24 -18.48
N GLU A 72 1.37 -18.28 -17.68
CA GLU A 72 -0.02 -17.80 -17.69
C GLU A 72 -0.23 -16.57 -18.57
N GLY A 73 0.79 -16.16 -19.32
CA GLY A 73 0.67 -15.11 -20.34
C GLY A 73 0.18 -15.65 -21.68
N GLU A 74 0.25 -14.79 -22.70
CA GLU A 74 -0.22 -15.13 -24.05
C GLU A 74 0.60 -16.26 -24.68
N PRO A 75 -0.03 -17.12 -25.51
CA PRO A 75 0.69 -18.19 -26.20
C PRO A 75 1.76 -17.62 -27.13
N GLY A 76 2.96 -18.19 -27.07
CA GLY A 76 4.06 -17.85 -27.96
C GLY A 76 3.77 -18.24 -29.41
N GLN A 77 4.42 -17.54 -30.35
CA GLN A 77 4.34 -17.87 -31.77
C GLN A 77 5.34 -18.97 -32.14
N ARG A 78 5.01 -19.76 -33.17
CA ARG A 78 5.93 -20.72 -33.83
C ARG A 78 6.59 -21.73 -32.86
N GLY A 79 5.84 -22.23 -31.88
CA GLY A 79 6.32 -23.21 -30.92
C GLY A 79 7.06 -22.61 -29.71
N ALA A 80 7.16 -21.28 -29.61
CA ALA A 80 7.56 -20.63 -28.37
C ALA A 80 6.54 -20.93 -27.25
N GLY A 81 7.03 -21.10 -26.03
CA GLY A 81 6.19 -21.26 -24.85
C GLY A 81 5.32 -20.03 -24.58
N ASN A 82 4.37 -20.17 -23.67
CA ASN A 82 3.56 -19.05 -23.23
C ASN A 82 4.42 -17.98 -22.54
N GLY A 83 3.99 -16.73 -22.66
CA GLY A 83 4.49 -15.65 -21.82
C GLY A 83 4.07 -15.80 -20.36
N ASP A 84 4.34 -14.77 -19.58
CA ASP A 84 3.96 -14.73 -18.15
C ASP A 84 2.92 -13.65 -17.89
N LEU A 85 2.11 -13.88 -16.86
CA LEU A 85 1.20 -12.88 -16.33
C LEU A 85 1.89 -12.13 -15.19
N TYR A 86 1.92 -10.81 -15.27
CA TYR A 86 2.42 -9.93 -14.20
C TYR A 86 1.25 -9.25 -13.49
N LEU A 87 1.20 -9.40 -12.17
CA LEU A 87 0.27 -8.67 -11.32
C LEU A 87 1.02 -7.53 -10.63
N PHE A 88 0.42 -6.35 -10.66
CA PHE A 88 0.88 -5.17 -9.93
C PHE A 88 -0.04 -4.96 -8.74
N VAL A 89 0.52 -5.03 -7.54
CA VAL A 89 -0.24 -4.87 -6.30
C VAL A 89 -0.30 -3.40 -5.93
N GLU A 90 -1.49 -2.90 -5.63
CA GLU A 90 -1.73 -1.60 -5.04
C GLU A 90 -2.52 -1.79 -3.75
N VAL A 91 -1.98 -1.30 -2.64
CA VAL A 91 -2.64 -1.38 -1.33
C VAL A 91 -3.60 -0.20 -1.20
N GLN A 92 -4.87 -0.51 -0.92
CA GLN A 92 -5.88 0.50 -0.68
C GLN A 92 -5.61 1.24 0.63
N LYS A 93 -5.94 2.53 0.66
CA LYS A 93 -5.87 3.33 1.88
C LYS A 93 -6.92 2.85 2.87
N ASP A 94 -6.51 2.74 4.14
CA ASP A 94 -7.41 2.45 5.25
C ASP A 94 -7.77 3.74 6.00
N ALA A 95 -8.92 3.76 6.68
CA ALA A 95 -9.40 4.94 7.39
C ALA A 95 -8.75 5.14 8.77
N LEU A 96 -8.25 4.06 9.38
CA LEU A 96 -7.68 4.05 10.73
C LEU A 96 -6.18 3.82 10.72
N PHE A 97 -5.68 3.10 9.71
CA PHE A 97 -4.30 2.64 9.64
C PHE A 97 -3.54 3.26 8.48
N GLU A 98 -2.39 3.82 8.80
CA GLU A 98 -1.39 4.20 7.80
C GLU A 98 -0.25 3.18 7.83
N ARG A 99 0.18 2.72 6.66
CA ARG A 99 1.24 1.72 6.54
C ARG A 99 2.50 2.39 6.00
N GLU A 100 3.58 2.28 6.76
CA GLU A 100 4.94 2.54 6.27
C GLU A 100 5.75 1.25 6.37
N GLU A 101 6.06 0.67 5.21
CA GLU A 101 6.82 -0.60 5.11
C GLU A 101 6.18 -1.75 5.92
N GLU A 102 6.86 -2.28 6.93
CA GLU A 102 6.32 -3.27 7.86
C GLU A 102 5.54 -2.69 9.04
N ASN A 103 5.66 -1.39 9.29
CA ASN A 103 5.06 -0.74 10.45
C ASN A 103 3.68 -0.17 10.11
N ILE A 104 2.84 -0.08 11.13
CA ILE A 104 1.50 0.48 11.02
C ILE A 104 1.38 1.62 12.02
N PHE A 105 0.78 2.72 11.60
CA PHE A 105 0.51 3.89 12.42
C PHE A 105 -0.99 4.05 12.54
N CYS A 106 -1.44 4.42 13.74
CA CYS A 106 -2.84 4.70 14.02
C CYS A 106 -2.91 5.82 15.04
N GLN A 107 -3.77 6.80 14.77
CA GLN A 107 -4.05 7.87 15.71
C GLN A 107 -5.32 7.56 16.48
N ILE A 108 -5.27 7.70 17.80
CA ILE A 108 -6.41 7.45 18.68
C ILE A 108 -6.75 8.65 19.55
N PRO A 109 -8.02 9.04 19.64
CA PRO A 109 -8.43 10.04 20.62
C PRO A 109 -8.40 9.43 22.03
N ILE A 110 -7.82 10.16 22.98
CA ILE A 110 -7.88 9.86 24.40
C ILE A 110 -8.47 11.04 25.16
N SER A 111 -9.27 10.75 26.20
CA SER A 111 -9.85 11.81 27.03
C SER A 111 -8.77 12.54 27.83
N ILE A 112 -9.00 13.83 28.11
CA ILE A 112 -8.11 14.63 28.95
C ILE A 112 -7.87 13.99 30.34
N THR A 113 -8.89 13.32 30.92
CA THR A 113 -8.74 12.66 32.21
C THR A 113 -7.83 11.43 32.13
N THR A 114 -7.95 10.63 31.07
CA THR A 114 -7.02 9.51 30.82
C THR A 114 -5.60 9.99 30.56
N ALA A 115 -5.42 11.10 29.85
CA ALA A 115 -4.11 11.70 29.63
C ALA A 115 -3.46 12.18 30.94
N ILE A 116 -4.25 12.80 31.84
CA ILE A 116 -3.78 13.32 33.13
C ILE A 116 -3.51 12.19 34.12
N LEU A 117 -4.50 11.32 34.35
CA LEU A 117 -4.50 10.31 35.42
C LEU A 117 -3.89 8.97 34.99
N GLY A 118 -3.69 8.77 33.70
CA GLY A 118 -3.38 7.47 33.12
C GLY A 118 -4.61 6.57 33.04
N GLY A 119 -4.41 5.35 32.54
CA GLY A 119 -5.46 4.35 32.43
C GLY A 119 -5.14 3.25 31.44
N GLU A 120 -6.13 2.43 31.11
CA GLU A 120 -6.05 1.43 30.05
C GLU A 120 -7.08 1.76 28.97
N ILE A 121 -6.68 1.62 27.72
CA ILE A 121 -7.55 1.76 26.56
C ILE A 121 -7.39 0.56 25.62
N GLU A 122 -8.43 0.28 24.85
CA GLU A 122 -8.39 -0.76 23.82
C GLU A 122 -8.17 -0.13 22.44
N VAL A 123 -7.15 -0.60 21.74
CA VAL A 123 -6.77 -0.10 20.42
C VAL A 123 -7.06 -1.18 19.37
N PRO A 124 -7.72 -0.85 18.24
CA PRO A 124 -7.92 -1.81 17.16
C PRO A 124 -6.57 -2.19 16.53
N THR A 125 -6.43 -3.46 16.17
CA THR A 125 -5.27 -3.96 15.42
C THR A 125 -5.69 -4.34 14.01
N ILE A 126 -4.73 -4.37 13.08
CA ILE A 126 -4.96 -4.75 11.68
C ILE A 126 -5.56 -6.16 11.51
N GLU A 127 -5.43 -7.01 12.54
CA GLU A 127 -6.01 -8.37 12.56
C GLU A 127 -7.49 -8.40 12.95
N GLY A 128 -8.12 -7.26 13.15
CA GLY A 128 -9.51 -7.16 13.64
C GLY A 128 -9.66 -7.49 15.14
N LYS A 129 -8.56 -7.62 15.88
CA LYS A 129 -8.56 -7.81 17.34
C LYS A 129 -8.29 -6.49 18.05
N LYS A 130 -8.64 -6.41 19.33
CA LYS A 130 -8.27 -5.29 20.20
C LYS A 130 -7.03 -5.63 21.02
N ALA A 131 -6.12 -4.67 21.14
CA ALA A 131 -4.97 -4.74 22.04
C ALA A 131 -5.16 -3.75 23.18
N ARG A 132 -4.84 -4.17 24.42
CA ARG A 132 -4.82 -3.25 25.56
C ARG A 132 -3.55 -2.42 25.51
N LEU A 133 -3.71 -1.12 25.68
CA LEU A 133 -2.63 -0.15 25.79
C LEU A 133 -2.75 0.58 27.13
N THR A 134 -1.71 0.50 27.95
CA THR A 134 -1.61 1.26 29.20
C THR A 134 -1.07 2.65 28.91
N ILE A 135 -1.84 3.67 29.30
CA ILE A 135 -1.49 5.08 29.17
C ILE A 135 -0.92 5.55 30.52
N PRO A 136 0.36 5.97 30.57
CA PRO A 136 0.94 6.56 31.77
C PRO A 136 0.27 7.89 32.12
N PRO A 137 0.23 8.27 33.41
CA PRO A 137 -0.21 9.60 33.82
C PRO A 137 0.69 10.69 33.23
N GLY A 138 0.10 11.81 32.86
CA GLY A 138 0.80 12.94 32.24
C GLY A 138 1.14 12.75 30.76
N THR A 139 0.52 11.78 30.08
CA THR A 139 0.71 11.55 28.63
C THR A 139 0.32 12.82 27.85
N GLN A 140 1.20 13.25 26.96
CA GLN A 140 0.98 14.43 26.12
C GLN A 140 0.35 14.04 24.78
N SER A 141 -0.31 14.97 24.11
CA SER A 141 -0.73 14.75 22.72
C SER A 141 0.47 14.45 21.83
N GLU A 142 0.24 13.68 20.78
CA GLU A 142 1.24 13.20 19.81
C GLU A 142 2.29 12.23 20.42
N THR A 143 2.09 11.78 21.67
CA THR A 143 2.92 10.72 22.25
C THR A 143 2.67 9.41 21.50
N GLN A 144 3.73 8.73 21.09
CA GLN A 144 3.66 7.47 20.38
C GLN A 144 3.96 6.28 21.28
N PHE A 145 3.07 5.30 21.27
CA PHE A 145 3.24 4.03 21.97
C PHE A 145 3.49 2.91 20.98
N ARG A 146 4.49 2.07 21.25
CA ARG A 146 4.87 0.95 20.39
C ARG A 146 4.28 -0.36 20.87
N LEU A 147 3.42 -0.96 20.05
CA LEU A 147 2.91 -2.31 20.22
C LEU A 147 3.74 -3.27 19.37
N ARG A 148 4.64 -4.03 20.04
CA ARG A 148 5.58 -4.92 19.36
C ARG A 148 4.89 -6.08 18.65
N GLY A 149 5.29 -6.36 17.41
CA GLY A 149 4.80 -7.47 16.60
C GLY A 149 3.35 -7.32 16.11
N LYS A 150 2.77 -6.12 16.24
CA LYS A 150 1.40 -5.80 15.81
C LYS A 150 1.33 -5.09 14.45
N GLY A 151 2.45 -4.96 13.74
CA GLY A 151 2.51 -4.43 12.38
C GLY A 151 2.25 -5.49 11.30
N MET A 152 2.68 -5.16 10.07
CA MET A 152 2.57 -6.02 8.89
C MET A 152 3.60 -7.13 8.91
N SER A 153 3.31 -8.22 8.19
CA SER A 153 4.30 -9.28 7.94
C SER A 153 5.37 -8.78 6.99
N VAL A 154 6.61 -9.21 7.19
CA VAL A 154 7.70 -8.92 6.26
C VAL A 154 7.71 -9.99 5.16
N LEU A 155 7.75 -9.57 3.90
CA LEU A 155 7.72 -10.48 2.76
C LEU A 155 8.86 -11.51 2.85
N ARG A 156 8.52 -12.80 2.76
CA ARG A 156 9.47 -13.94 2.81
C ARG A 156 10.27 -14.07 4.12
N GLN A 157 9.82 -13.44 5.21
CA GLN A 157 10.45 -13.60 6.52
C GLN A 157 9.41 -13.98 7.57
N ASN A 158 9.83 -14.75 8.57
CA ASN A 158 8.99 -15.03 9.75
C ASN A 158 9.09 -13.90 10.79
N ARG A 159 8.98 -12.65 10.33
CA ARG A 159 9.10 -11.44 11.13
C ARG A 159 7.91 -10.53 10.83
N ARG A 160 7.54 -9.73 11.82
CA ARG A 160 6.53 -8.67 11.68
C ARG A 160 7.12 -7.35 12.13
N GLY A 161 6.61 -6.28 11.54
CA GLY A 161 6.82 -4.93 12.06
C GLY A 161 5.96 -4.68 13.29
N ASP A 162 5.96 -3.43 13.71
CA ASP A 162 5.28 -2.97 14.90
C ASP A 162 4.13 -2.04 14.56
N MET A 163 3.25 -1.84 15.53
CA MET A 163 2.21 -0.83 15.45
C MET A 163 2.56 0.33 16.37
N TYR A 164 2.52 1.55 15.83
CA TYR A 164 2.69 2.79 16.55
C TYR A 164 1.33 3.44 16.74
N VAL A 165 1.00 3.70 17.99
CA VAL A 165 -0.26 4.31 18.40
C VAL A 165 0.03 5.71 18.86
N GLU A 166 -0.40 6.70 18.09
CA GLU A 166 -0.25 8.10 18.43
C GLU A 166 -1.49 8.59 19.19
N THR A 167 -1.29 9.17 20.36
CA THR A 167 -2.41 9.70 21.16
C THR A 167 -2.76 11.12 20.73
N ASN A 168 -4.04 11.36 20.45
CA ASN A 168 -4.61 12.69 20.29
C ASN A 168 -5.45 13.02 21.53
N VAL A 169 -5.03 14.00 22.33
CA VAL A 169 -5.77 14.35 23.55
C VAL A 169 -6.98 15.20 23.19
N GLU A 170 -8.18 14.66 23.39
CA GLU A 170 -9.43 15.34 23.11
C GLU A 170 -9.79 16.30 24.26
N ILE A 171 -9.94 17.59 23.91
CA ILE A 171 -10.40 18.62 24.84
C ILE A 171 -11.93 18.64 24.83
N PRO A 172 -12.59 18.44 25.98
CA PRO A 172 -14.04 18.35 26.03
C PRO A 172 -14.71 19.68 25.69
N VAL A 173 -15.74 19.62 24.84
CA VAL A 173 -16.59 20.76 24.46
C VAL A 173 -17.91 20.76 25.24
N ASN A 174 -18.64 21.87 25.22
CA ASN A 174 -19.99 22.00 25.78
C ASN A 174 -20.11 21.64 27.29
N LEU A 175 -19.15 22.13 28.09
CA LEU A 175 -19.12 21.87 29.54
C LEU A 175 -20.29 22.52 30.28
N ASN A 176 -20.91 21.76 31.20
CA ASN A 176 -21.93 22.26 32.11
C ASN A 176 -21.34 23.10 33.26
N LEU A 177 -22.20 23.78 34.03
CA LEU A 177 -21.77 24.65 35.13
C LEU A 177 -20.90 23.92 36.17
N ARG A 178 -21.26 22.68 36.52
CA ARG A 178 -20.54 21.87 37.51
C ARG A 178 -19.17 21.41 36.98
N GLN A 179 -19.06 21.05 35.71
CA GLN A 179 -17.79 20.67 35.09
C GLN A 179 -16.85 21.88 35.04
N LYS A 180 -17.36 23.07 34.68
CA LYS A 180 -16.60 24.32 34.71
C LYS A 180 -16.11 24.66 36.12
N SER A 181 -16.94 24.50 37.15
CA SER A 181 -16.51 24.78 38.53
C SER A 181 -15.42 23.81 39.00
N ILE A 182 -15.48 22.53 38.62
CA ILE A 182 -14.43 21.54 38.94
C ILE A 182 -13.09 21.93 38.29
N LEU A 183 -13.11 22.31 37.01
CA LEU A 183 -11.89 22.72 36.31
C LEU A 183 -11.27 24.00 36.90
N LYS A 184 -12.09 24.96 37.33
CA LYS A 184 -11.62 26.15 38.05
C LYS A 184 -11.01 25.79 39.40
N GLY A 185 -11.65 24.91 40.17
CA GLY A 185 -11.08 24.41 41.43
C GLY A 185 -9.74 23.70 41.23
N PHE A 186 -9.61 22.90 40.16
CA PHE A 186 -8.33 22.28 39.80
C PHE A 186 -7.24 23.31 39.46
N GLU A 187 -7.61 24.40 38.80
CA GLU A 187 -6.70 25.51 38.52
C GLU A 187 -6.26 26.23 39.80
N GLU A 188 -7.19 26.51 40.72
CA GLU A 188 -6.93 27.15 42.01
C GLU A 188 -6.00 26.33 42.91
N GLU A 189 -6.12 24.99 42.89
CA GLU A 189 -5.22 24.05 43.57
C GLU A 189 -3.82 23.95 42.92
N GLY A 190 -3.56 24.76 41.89
CA GLY A 190 -2.25 24.88 41.27
C GLY A 190 -2.04 23.98 40.05
N GLY A 191 -3.10 23.39 39.48
CA GLY A 191 -3.04 22.50 38.32
C GLY A 191 -2.40 23.08 37.05
N THR A 192 -2.24 24.41 36.97
CA THR A 192 -1.60 25.13 35.86
C THR A 192 -0.25 25.77 36.23
N SER A 193 0.27 25.48 37.43
CA SER A 193 1.53 26.03 37.90
C SER A 193 2.72 25.58 37.06
N LYS A 194 3.88 26.25 37.23
CA LYS A 194 5.13 25.90 36.53
C LYS A 194 5.56 24.43 36.75
N ALA A 195 5.17 23.84 37.88
CA ALA A 195 5.43 22.43 38.17
C ALA A 195 4.63 21.48 37.27
N HIS A 196 3.42 21.87 36.85
CA HIS A 196 2.50 21.02 36.08
C HIS A 196 2.39 21.40 34.60
N SER A 197 2.70 22.65 34.23
CA SER A 197 2.64 23.15 32.85
C SER A 197 3.93 23.89 32.43
N PRO A 198 5.10 23.23 32.41
CA PRO A 198 6.39 23.89 32.14
C PRO A 198 6.51 24.44 30.71
N LYS A 199 5.91 23.75 29.72
CA LYS A 199 5.97 24.16 28.30
C LYS A 199 5.24 25.50 28.07
N SER A 200 4.04 25.67 28.62
CA SER A 200 3.28 26.91 28.47
C SER A 200 4.01 28.08 29.15
N GLN A 201 4.48 27.88 30.38
CA GLN A 201 5.21 28.91 31.14
C GLN A 201 6.52 29.31 30.44
N SER A 202 7.27 28.35 29.88
CA SER A 202 8.48 28.64 29.11
C SER A 202 8.19 29.41 27.82
N PHE A 203 7.10 29.06 27.12
CA PHE A 203 6.68 29.74 25.90
C PHE A 203 6.34 31.21 26.17
N PHE A 204 5.50 31.49 27.17
CA PHE A 204 5.14 32.87 27.51
C PHE A 204 6.34 33.69 28.00
N LYS A 205 7.29 33.08 28.71
CA LYS A 205 8.54 33.75 29.09
C LYS A 205 9.36 34.17 27.86
N LYS A 206 9.51 33.29 26.87
CA LYS A 206 10.22 33.61 25.62
C LYS A 206 9.54 34.73 24.85
N ILE A 207 8.21 34.77 24.80
CA ILE A 207 7.49 35.87 24.15
C ILE A 207 7.77 37.21 24.82
N LYS A 208 7.74 37.27 26.15
CA LYS A 208 8.07 38.49 26.92
C LYS A 208 9.49 38.99 26.63
N GLU A 209 10.45 38.07 26.60
CA GLU A 209 11.84 38.38 26.26
C GLU A 209 12.00 38.89 24.81
N VAL A 210 11.24 38.36 23.85
CA VAL A 210 11.30 38.75 22.44
C VAL A 210 10.58 40.08 22.17
N TRP A 211 9.51 40.40 22.90
CA TRP A 211 8.70 41.60 22.70
C TRP A 211 8.98 42.75 23.68
N GLY A 212 9.90 42.57 24.62
CA GLY A 212 10.35 43.63 25.53
C GLY A 212 9.28 44.12 26.51
N ILE A 213 8.35 43.24 26.91
CA ILE A 213 7.32 43.48 27.95
C ILE A 213 7.63 42.63 29.17
#